data_AF-A0A4Y3WF32-F1
#
_entry.id   AF-A0A4Y3WF32-F1
#
_cell.length_a   1.000
_cell.length_b   1.000
_cell.length_c   1.000
_cell.angle_alpha   90.00
_cell.angle_beta   90.00
_cell.angle_gamma   90.00
#
_symmetry.space_group_name_H-M   'P 1'
#
loop_
_entity.id
_entity.type
_entity.pdbx_description
1 polymer ?
#
loop_
_entity_poly.entity_id
_entity_poly.type
_entity_poly.pdbx_seq_one_letter_code
_entity_poly.pdbx_strand_id
1 'polypeptide(L)' 'MVGSLLSGNRPALVAPWSGAKPVALSSDAAENAPAVAIVQSKVLVRVVGCDGKWCKVKAKGSRGYIRQTRLWGAYPGEAF' A
#
# COMPACT_ATOMS: atom_id res chain seq x y z
N MET A 1 8.15 -29.72 13.16
CA MET A 1 8.18 -28.30 12.73
C MET A 1 6.75 -27.83 12.58
N VAL A 2 6.19 -27.12 13.56
CA VAL A 2 4.89 -26.46 13.38
C VAL A 2 5.17 -25.17 12.62
N GLY A 3 5.05 -25.21 11.30
CA GLY A 3 5.17 -24.02 10.47
C GLY A 3 4.01 -23.08 10.76
N SER A 4 4.31 -21.82 11.06
CA SER A 4 3.29 -20.78 11.27
C SER A 4 2.33 -20.75 10.07
N LEU A 5 1.03 -21.00 10.32
CA LEU A 5 -0.03 -20.94 9.31
C LEU A 5 -0.34 -19.50 8.83
N LEU A 6 0.36 -18.50 9.36
CA LEU A 6 0.24 -17.12 8.91
C LEU A 6 0.97 -16.98 7.57
N SER A 7 0.19 -16.86 6.50
CA SER A 7 0.69 -16.41 5.21
C SER A 7 1.36 -15.04 5.39
N GLY A 8 2.66 -14.91 5.09
CA GLY A 8 3.37 -13.62 5.07
C GLY A 8 2.87 -12.65 3.99
N ASN A 9 1.77 -12.98 3.32
CA ASN A 9 1.08 -12.11 2.39
C ASN A 9 0.29 -11.07 3.19
N ARG A 10 0.70 -9.81 3.14
CA ARG A 10 0.01 -8.69 3.80
C ARG A 10 -0.86 -7.92 2.82
N PRO A 11 -2.13 -8.31 2.62
CA PRO A 11 -3.04 -7.56 1.77
C PRO A 11 -3.47 -6.26 2.46
N ALA A 12 -3.59 -5.19 1.68
CA ALA A 12 -4.23 -3.95 2.07
C ALA A 12 -5.19 -3.50 0.97
N LEU A 13 -6.21 -2.74 1.34
CA LEU A 13 -7.21 -2.21 0.42
C LEU A 13 -6.96 -0.72 0.20
N VAL A 14 -6.94 -0.29 -1.06
CA VAL A 14 -6.66 1.11 -1.41
C VAL A 14 -7.88 1.99 -1.15
N ALA A 15 -7.77 2.91 -0.21
CA ALA A 15 -8.69 4.01 0.14
C ALA A 15 -10.18 3.69 -0.13
N PRO A 16 -10.77 2.67 0.52
CA PRO A 16 -12.15 2.23 0.22
C PRO A 16 -13.21 3.30 0.46
N TRP A 17 -12.95 4.26 1.35
CA TRP A 17 -13.80 5.41 1.66
C TRP A 17 -13.73 6.52 0.60
N SER A 18 -12.81 6.47 -0.35
CA SER A 18 -12.50 7.56 -1.29
C SER A 18 -13.49 7.70 -2.46
N GLY A 19 -14.67 7.08 -2.41
CA GLY A 19 -15.72 7.24 -3.42
C GLY A 19 -15.26 6.93 -4.85
N ALA A 20 -14.45 5.89 -5.04
CA ALA A 20 -13.89 5.46 -6.33
C ALA A 20 -12.77 6.34 -6.94
N LYS A 21 -12.27 7.37 -6.25
CA LYS A 21 -11.14 8.16 -6.79
C LYS A 21 -9.86 7.32 -6.83
N PRO A 22 -9.17 7.23 -7.99
CA PRO A 22 -7.90 6.52 -8.10
C PRO A 22 -6.82 7.19 -7.25
N VAL A 23 -5.81 6.41 -6.88
CA VAL A 23 -4.65 6.85 -6.09
C VAL A 23 -3.38 6.59 -6.88
N ALA A 24 -2.55 7.61 -7.01
CA ALA A 24 -1.23 7.46 -7.60
C ALA A 24 -0.29 6.72 -6.65
N LEU A 25 0.53 5.83 -7.20
CA LEU A 25 1.71 5.31 -6.56
C LEU A 25 2.90 6.17 -6.96
N SER A 26 3.65 6.64 -5.99
CA SER A 26 4.87 7.45 -6.19
C SER A 26 6.09 6.57 -6.40
N SER A 27 7.11 7.09 -7.08
CA SER A 27 8.40 6.40 -7.26
C SER A 27 9.15 6.22 -5.94
N ASP A 28 8.93 7.12 -4.98
CA ASP A 28 9.62 7.19 -3.69
C ASP A 28 8.68 7.64 -2.56
N ALA A 29 9.10 7.49 -1.31
CA ALA A 29 8.41 7.90 -0.08
C ALA A 29 8.50 9.41 0.17
N ALA A 30 8.15 10.22 -0.84
CA ALA A 30 8.20 11.67 -0.78
C ALA A 30 6.94 12.32 -1.39
N GLU A 31 6.55 13.47 -0.85
CA GLU A 31 5.37 14.23 -1.32
C GLU A 31 5.47 14.62 -2.80
N ASN A 32 6.67 14.96 -3.26
CA ASN A 32 6.93 15.46 -4.61
C ASN A 32 7.50 14.38 -5.54
N ALA A 33 7.48 13.11 -5.13
CA ALA A 33 7.95 12.03 -5.98
C ALA A 33 6.98 11.82 -7.16
N PRO A 34 7.49 11.63 -8.40
CA PRO A 34 6.64 11.43 -9.56
C PRO A 34 5.80 10.15 -9.44
N ALA A 35 4.60 10.20 -10.01
CA ALA A 35 3.71 9.03 -10.05
C ALA A 35 4.25 8.00 -11.07
N VAL A 36 4.38 6.75 -10.62
CA VAL A 36 4.83 5.61 -11.46
C VAL A 36 3.69 4.68 -11.85
N ALA A 37 2.57 4.75 -11.15
CA ALA A 37 1.36 3.99 -11.46
C ALA A 37 0.13 4.67 -10.87
N ILE A 38 -1.04 4.30 -11.39
CA ILE A 38 -2.34 4.73 -10.84
C ILE A 38 -3.12 3.47 -10.46
N VAL A 39 -3.60 3.41 -9.23
CA VAL A 39 -4.35 2.27 -8.69
C VAL A 39 -5.76 2.73 -8.33
N GLN A 40 -6.77 1.94 -8.71
CA GLN A 40 -8.15 2.26 -8.39
C GLN A 40 -8.43 2.08 -6.90
N SER A 41 -9.36 2.88 -6.37
CA SER A 41 -9.90 2.65 -5.02
C SER A 41 -10.57 1.28 -4.94
N LYS A 42 -10.57 0.66 -3.75
CA LYS A 42 -11.08 -0.69 -3.47
C LYS A 42 -10.32 -1.83 -4.16
N VAL A 43 -9.14 -1.56 -4.72
CA VAL A 43 -8.23 -2.60 -5.20
C VAL A 43 -7.40 -3.16 -4.05
N LEU A 44 -7.27 -4.48 -4.01
CA LEU A 44 -6.36 -5.18 -3.10
C LEU A 44 -4.92 -5.07 -3.63
N VAL A 45 -4.03 -4.62 -2.75
CA VAL A 45 -2.59 -4.52 -2.98
C VAL A 45 -1.84 -5.30 -1.92
N ARG A 46 -0.59 -5.67 -2.21
CA ARG A 46 0.30 -6.27 -1.21
C ARG A 46 1.19 -5.19 -0.62
N VAL A 47 1.19 -5.05 0.70
CA VAL A 47 2.15 -4.20 1.41
C VAL A 47 3.48 -4.96 1.53
N VAL A 48 4.56 -4.31 1.11
CA VAL A 48 5.92 -4.86 1.15
C VAL A 48 6.67 -4.37 2.40
N GLY A 49 6.41 -3.12 2.79
CA GLY A 49 6.99 -2.50 3.99
C GLY A 49 6.37 -1.13 4.20
N CYS A 50 6.47 -0.60 5.41
CA CYS A 50 6.00 0.73 5.76
C CYS A 50 7.03 1.44 6.66
N ASP A 51 7.06 2.76 6.60
CA ASP A 51 7.96 3.60 7.42
C ASP A 51 7.21 4.43 8.48
N GLY A 52 5.92 4.14 8.69
CA GLY A 52 5.00 4.90 9.54
C GLY A 52 4.27 6.06 8.86
N LYS A 53 4.62 6.43 7.62
CA LYS A 53 3.92 7.46 6.82
C LYS A 53 3.60 6.98 5.41
N TRP A 54 4.53 6.26 4.81
CA TRP A 54 4.48 5.67 3.49
C TRP A 54 4.53 4.15 3.61
N CYS A 55 3.85 3.50 2.68
CA CYS A 55 3.92 2.08 2.51
C CYS A 55 4.31 1.77 1.06
N LYS A 56 5.31 0.92 0.91
CA LYS A 56 5.67 0.35 -0.38
C LYS A 56 4.68 -0.76 -0.70
N VAL A 57 4.00 -0.66 -1.83
CA VAL A 57 2.98 -1.62 -2.24
C VAL A 57 3.27 -2.21 -3.61
N LYS A 58 2.75 -3.42 -3.83
CA LYS A 58 2.74 -4.11 -5.12
C LYS A 58 1.30 -4.33 -5.57
N ALA A 59 0.96 -3.80 -6.74
CA ALA A 59 -0.36 -3.87 -7.37
C ALA A 59 -0.23 -4.46 -8.78
N LYS A 60 -0.73 -5.69 -9.00
CA LYS A 60 -0.78 -6.41 -10.30
C LYS A 60 0.36 -6.10 -11.31
N GLY A 61 1.62 -6.11 -10.83
CA GLY A 61 2.81 -5.90 -11.68
C GLY A 61 3.54 -4.59 -11.42
N SER A 62 2.84 -3.55 -10.95
CA SER A 62 3.43 -2.27 -10.57
C SER A 62 3.86 -2.25 -9.11
N ARG A 63 4.94 -1.51 -8.83
CA ARG A 63 5.44 -1.24 -7.48
C ARG A 63 5.59 0.26 -7.30
N GLY A 64 5.28 0.76 -6.12
CA GLY A 64 5.49 2.15 -5.76
C GLY A 64 5.10 2.41 -4.32
N TYR A 65 5.14 3.68 -3.95
CA TYR A 65 4.86 4.16 -2.60
C TYR A 65 3.48 4.81 -2.56
N ILE A 66 2.76 4.60 -1.47
CA ILE A 66 1.47 5.21 -1.20
C ILE A 66 1.46 5.66 0.25
N ARG A 67 0.77 6.77 0.57
CA ARG A 67 0.59 7.16 1.95
C ARG A 67 -0.15 6.07 2.72
N GLN A 68 0.32 5.75 3.92
CA GLN A 68 -0.29 4.78 4.82
C GLN A 68 -1.75 5.14 5.12
N THR A 69 -2.05 6.43 5.25
CA THR A 69 -3.42 6.94 5.44
C THR A 69 -4.36 6.64 4.30
N ARG A 70 -3.87 6.24 3.11
CA ARG A 70 -4.66 5.83 1.95
C ARG A 70 -4.80 4.31 1.85
N LEU A 71 -4.32 3.55 2.83
CA LEU A 71 -4.46 2.10 2.89
C LEU A 71 -5.35 1.69 4.06
N TRP A 72 -6.19 0.70 3.82
CA TRP A 72 -6.92 -0.02 4.86
C TRP A 72 -6.27 -1.39 5.07
N GLY A 73 -6.00 -1.76 6.32
CA GLY A 73 -5.21 -2.95 6.66
C GLY A 73 -3.74 -2.66 7.00
N ALA A 74 -3.32 -1.39 6.99
CA ALA A 74 -2.11 -0.91 7.65
C ALA A 74 -2.53 -0.07 8.87
N TYR A 75 -1.93 -0.32 10.03
CA TYR A 75 -2.19 0.43 11.24
C TYR A 75 -1.53 1.82 11.18
N PRO A 76 -2.11 2.85 11.83
CA PRO A 76 -1.45 4.15 11.93
C PRO A 76 -0.06 4.01 12.59
N GLY A 77 0.97 4.56 11.94
CA GLY A 77 2.35 4.52 12.43
C GLY A 77 3.06 3.17 12.24
N GLU A 78 2.45 2.23 11.53
CA GLU A 78 3.04 0.91 11.31
C GLU A 78 4.36 1.00 10.50
N ALA A 79 5.43 0.39 11.02
CA ALA A 79 6.76 0.38 10.42
C ALA A 79 7.39 -1.02 10.49
N PHE A 80 7.84 -1.55 9.33
CA PHE A 80 8.51 -2.84 9.16
C PHE A 80 9.12 -2.98 7.76
#